data_AF-A0A836VE80-F1
#
_entry.id   AF-A0A836VE80-F1
#
_cell.length_a   1.000
_cell.length_b   1.000
_cell.length_c   1.000
_cell.angle_alpha   90.00
_cell.angle_beta   90.00
_cell.angle_gamma   90.00
#
_symmetry.space_group_name_H-M   'P 1'
#
loop_
_entity.id
_entity.type
_entity.pdbx_description
1 polymer ?
#
loop_
_entity_poly.entity_id
_entity_poly.type
_entity_poly.pdbx_seq_one_letter_code
_entity_poly.pdbx_strand_id
1 'polypeptide(L)'
;MTRLKEISTHLRFFVWALLLSAATTVSAQSSDGTSVVYSRAADRLFARGMGRYENAEFAKARDSFQELSNMRANQRTSAGLLMLSRTQVELEEYDLALESARRVEREYQSSRYTADARLLAGDCYYFMRRYYEAASQYGRILAIPAPLALQASAAERLAGIVKNGSITADALDLIRPQVGEDRLRDALLFGEARWYRRLGWEQQARASARTYLAELPDGIFASLAARSLHEAEVIAARATSPKTRARSYTPEGRELIPSSIQKLPTGPVLSNGWKPRLGVLLPLSGPDGHYGQELLAGIRLANDEAGFPFDLVEADLGREYPWIEGNTGREQVHIDQSEGSKLLRTVQAARYLVEEQDVIALIGPLFSTACVAAAAVAEEAGVPLIAPLTQQSGLDSLGQFIFQLNIVPGVQGKALAEYTTLVLGLETLAVLAPLTDYGWKFWLAFADAVEDNGGTVVHSDWYVPGETRDFKNQFQAMRQAGFGLMRLTDPAATPAIFDSLSLVVLDTSPESEGTFYELLEAGVEVSPEERPDSTQIFIDTIDGIAVVVESFEDAKRIAAQLRFHRLQTQVIGNDIWYEPD
;
A
#
# COMPACT_ATOMS: atom_id res chain seq x y z
N MET A 1 2.75 -12.96 -24.47
CA MET A 1 2.26 -11.56 -24.59
C MET A 1 1.86 -10.95 -23.26
N THR A 2 1.68 -11.72 -22.18
CA THR A 2 1.43 -11.25 -20.80
C THR A 2 2.69 -10.88 -20.00
N ARG A 3 3.91 -11.21 -20.49
CA ARG A 3 5.20 -10.92 -19.79
C ARG A 3 5.81 -9.53 -20.04
N LEU A 4 5.23 -8.74 -20.95
CA LEU A 4 5.77 -7.43 -21.36
C LEU A 4 5.06 -6.22 -20.72
N LYS A 5 4.03 -6.45 -19.89
CA LYS A 5 3.27 -5.36 -19.24
C LYS A 5 3.70 -5.07 -17.79
N GLU A 6 4.31 -6.02 -17.09
CA GLU A 6 4.69 -5.87 -15.67
C GLU A 6 6.03 -5.15 -15.45
N ILE A 7 6.91 -5.17 -16.46
CA ILE A 7 8.21 -4.50 -16.43
C ILE A 7 7.98 -2.96 -16.43
N SER A 8 7.04 -2.46 -17.26
CA SER A 8 6.80 -1.02 -17.45
C SER A 8 6.37 -0.19 -16.20
N THR A 9 5.95 -0.85 -15.12
CA THR A 9 5.40 -0.22 -13.90
C THR A 9 6.44 0.07 -12.83
N HIS A 10 7.50 -0.74 -12.70
CA HIS A 10 8.68 -0.41 -11.88
C HIS A 10 9.48 0.77 -12.46
N LEU A 11 9.18 1.06 -13.73
CA LEU A 11 9.76 2.16 -14.44
C LEU A 11 9.20 3.50 -14.01
N ARG A 12 7.91 3.74 -13.85
CA ARG A 12 7.45 5.09 -13.49
C ARG A 12 7.98 5.66 -12.14
N PHE A 13 8.51 4.83 -11.24
CA PHE A 13 9.12 5.26 -9.97
C PHE A 13 10.37 6.08 -10.07
N PHE A 14 11.27 5.57 -10.89
CA PHE A 14 12.67 5.83 -10.60
C PHE A 14 12.94 7.29 -10.93
N VAL A 15 12.26 7.80 -11.98
CA VAL A 15 11.13 8.78 -11.94
C VAL A 15 11.26 10.16 -11.26
N TRP A 16 10.79 10.17 -10.04
CA TRP A 16 10.68 11.41 -9.26
C TRP A 16 11.83 11.58 -8.28
N ALA A 17 12.45 10.50 -7.78
CA ALA A 17 13.51 10.51 -6.77
C ALA A 17 14.76 11.32 -7.17
N LEU A 18 14.87 11.62 -8.44
CA LEU A 18 16.09 12.06 -9.06
C LEU A 18 15.86 13.40 -9.78
N LEU A 19 14.66 13.97 -9.69
CA LEU A 19 14.38 15.35 -10.03
C LEU A 19 14.73 16.34 -8.89
N LEU A 20 14.98 15.89 -7.65
CA LEU A 20 15.00 16.77 -6.45
C LEU A 20 16.36 17.27 -5.89
N SER A 21 17.53 16.78 -6.33
CA SER A 21 18.84 17.31 -5.90
C SER A 21 19.31 18.53 -6.70
N ALA A 22 18.78 19.72 -6.41
CA ALA A 22 19.39 20.97 -6.84
C ALA A 22 19.14 22.10 -5.83
N ALA A 23 20.02 22.20 -4.82
CA ALA A 23 20.75 23.43 -4.45
C ALA A 23 21.18 23.42 -2.97
N THR A 24 22.42 23.02 -2.70
CA THR A 24 23.25 23.62 -1.63
C THR A 24 24.69 23.68 -2.14
N THR A 25 25.27 24.87 -2.24
CA THR A 25 26.69 25.05 -2.53
C THR A 25 27.49 24.66 -1.29
N VAL A 26 27.72 23.37 -1.10
CA VAL A 26 28.73 22.89 -0.15
C VAL A 26 30.00 22.58 -0.94
N SER A 27 31.00 23.45 -0.74
CA SER A 27 32.39 23.14 -1.02
C SER A 27 32.84 22.03 -0.06
N ALA A 28 32.55 20.77 -0.38
CA ALA A 28 33.15 19.63 0.29
C ALA A 28 34.31 19.14 -0.59
N GLN A 29 35.54 19.32 -0.09
CA GLN A 29 36.72 18.67 -0.64
C GLN A 29 36.50 17.15 -0.56
N SER A 30 36.24 16.52 -1.71
CA SER A 30 36.27 15.07 -1.83
C SER A 30 37.73 14.61 -1.89
N SER A 31 38.12 13.75 -0.95
CA SER A 31 39.40 13.03 -0.97
C SER A 31 39.35 11.84 -1.94
N ASP A 32 38.74 12.00 -3.12
CA ASP A 32 38.95 11.11 -4.26
C ASP A 32 38.55 11.79 -5.59
N GLY A 33 39.57 12.18 -6.35
CA GLY A 33 39.65 12.23 -7.82
C GLY A 33 38.71 13.07 -8.70
N THR A 34 37.44 13.28 -8.36
CA THR A 34 36.47 13.83 -9.34
C THR A 34 35.66 14.98 -8.75
N SER A 35 36.02 16.22 -9.10
CA SER A 35 35.24 17.40 -8.72
C SER A 35 33.86 17.36 -9.39
N VAL A 36 32.82 17.09 -8.60
CA VAL A 36 31.43 17.12 -9.05
C VAL A 36 31.03 18.57 -9.27
N VAL A 37 30.69 18.93 -10.52
CA VAL A 37 30.32 20.31 -10.87
C VAL A 37 28.81 20.40 -11.01
N TYR A 38 28.18 21.33 -10.30
CA TYR A 38 26.74 21.58 -10.46
C TYR A 38 26.43 22.02 -11.91
N SER A 39 25.44 21.39 -12.53
CA SER A 39 25.02 21.68 -13.90
C SER A 39 23.51 21.75 -14.02
N ARG A 40 22.97 22.94 -14.35
CA ARG A 40 21.54 23.11 -14.66
C ARG A 40 21.12 22.34 -15.91
N ALA A 41 22.05 22.14 -16.85
CA ALA A 41 21.79 21.32 -18.03
C ALA A 41 21.60 19.85 -17.65
N ALA A 42 22.39 19.36 -16.69
CA ALA A 42 22.24 18.02 -16.15
C ALA A 42 20.87 17.83 -15.47
N ASP A 43 20.40 18.78 -14.64
CA ASP A 43 19.06 18.71 -14.03
C ASP A 43 17.93 18.63 -15.07
N ARG A 44 18.03 19.42 -16.15
CA ARG A 44 17.01 19.43 -17.21
C ARG A 44 17.01 18.14 -18.03
N LEU A 45 18.19 17.60 -18.36
CA LEU A 45 18.30 16.32 -19.06
C LEU A 45 17.77 15.19 -18.19
N PHE A 46 18.14 15.25 -16.92
CA PHE A 46 17.67 14.32 -15.91
C PHE A 46 16.14 14.35 -15.81
N ALA A 47 15.53 15.53 -15.60
CA ALA A 47 14.08 15.78 -15.60
C ALA A 47 13.35 15.25 -16.85
N ARG A 48 13.97 15.40 -18.01
CA ARG A 48 13.41 14.98 -19.29
C ARG A 48 13.47 13.47 -19.45
N GLY A 49 14.60 12.86 -19.14
CA GLY A 49 14.76 11.40 -19.16
C GLY A 49 13.74 10.75 -18.25
N MET A 50 13.53 11.40 -17.11
CA MET A 50 12.48 11.09 -16.17
C MET A 50 11.08 11.11 -16.76
N GLY A 51 10.56 12.26 -17.16
CA GLY A 51 9.20 12.32 -17.71
C GLY A 51 8.97 11.36 -18.88
N ARG A 52 10.01 11.05 -19.67
CA ARG A 52 9.92 10.03 -20.74
C ARG A 52 9.75 8.62 -20.19
N TYR A 53 10.54 8.26 -19.19
CA TYR A 53 10.49 6.94 -18.55
C TYR A 53 9.15 6.72 -17.84
N GLU A 54 8.59 7.77 -17.24
CA GLU A 54 7.23 7.78 -16.71
C GLU A 54 6.17 7.53 -17.77
N ASN A 55 6.31 8.14 -18.94
CA ASN A 55 5.38 7.93 -20.05
C ASN A 55 5.60 6.60 -20.79
N ALA A 56 6.41 5.70 -20.22
CA ALA A 56 6.82 4.43 -20.83
C ALA A 56 7.62 4.57 -22.14
N GLU A 57 8.21 5.74 -22.40
CA GLU A 57 9.03 6.03 -23.58
C GLU A 57 10.51 5.65 -23.35
N PHE A 58 10.75 4.37 -23.05
CA PHE A 58 12.04 3.87 -22.53
C PHE A 58 13.23 4.14 -23.45
N ALA A 59 13.08 4.01 -24.78
CA ALA A 59 14.15 4.33 -25.71
C ALA A 59 14.58 5.81 -25.62
N LYS A 60 13.61 6.74 -25.52
CA LYS A 60 13.89 8.17 -25.42
C LYS A 60 14.43 8.55 -24.03
N ALA A 61 14.00 7.84 -22.98
CA ALA A 61 14.52 8.01 -21.63
C ALA A 61 16.00 7.58 -21.57
N ARG A 62 16.33 6.41 -22.13
CA ARG A 62 17.69 5.90 -22.25
C ARG A 62 18.59 6.93 -22.94
N ASP A 63 18.16 7.50 -24.07
CA ASP A 63 18.96 8.51 -24.77
C ASP A 63 19.25 9.74 -23.90
N SER A 64 18.28 10.16 -23.06
CA SER A 64 18.44 11.32 -22.17
C SER A 64 19.41 11.03 -21.02
N PHE A 65 19.33 9.84 -20.42
CA PHE A 65 20.25 9.42 -19.36
C PHE A 65 21.64 9.07 -19.90
N GLN A 66 21.73 8.56 -21.13
CA GLN A 66 23.00 8.35 -21.82
C GLN A 66 23.69 9.68 -22.09
N GLU A 67 22.97 10.68 -22.63
CA GLU A 67 23.48 12.03 -22.82
C GLU A 67 23.98 12.63 -21.51
N LEU A 68 23.21 12.49 -20.43
CA LEU A 68 23.61 12.92 -19.09
C LEU A 68 24.88 12.21 -18.59
N SER A 69 25.01 10.91 -18.83
CA SER A 69 26.17 10.11 -18.39
C SER A 69 27.48 10.44 -19.14
N ASN A 70 27.35 11.08 -20.30
CA ASN A 70 28.47 11.56 -21.12
C ASN A 70 28.92 12.97 -20.75
N MET A 71 28.14 13.69 -19.93
CA MET A 71 28.55 14.99 -19.40
C MET A 71 29.69 14.83 -18.38
N ARG A 72 30.42 15.93 -18.13
CA ARG A 72 31.32 16.00 -16.97
C ARG A 72 30.55 15.64 -15.69
N ALA A 73 31.19 14.88 -14.80
CA ALA A 73 30.63 14.45 -13.52
C ALA A 73 29.96 15.62 -12.79
N ASN A 74 28.69 15.42 -12.46
CA ASN A 74 27.78 16.43 -11.93
C ASN A 74 26.84 15.81 -10.89
N GLN A 75 26.02 16.64 -10.27
CA GLN A 75 25.13 16.25 -9.16
C GLN A 75 24.11 15.16 -9.52
N ARG A 76 23.85 14.93 -10.83
CA ARG A 76 22.92 13.91 -11.32
C ARG A 76 23.60 12.70 -11.95
N THR A 77 24.93 12.63 -12.00
CA THR A 77 25.60 11.58 -12.79
C THR A 77 25.39 10.17 -12.24
N SER A 78 25.63 9.92 -10.96
CA SER A 78 25.47 8.58 -10.37
C SER A 78 24.03 8.08 -10.46
N ALA A 79 23.11 9.01 -10.29
CA ALA A 79 21.69 8.79 -10.28
C ALA A 79 21.14 8.62 -11.72
N GLY A 80 21.65 9.41 -12.67
CA GLY A 80 21.48 9.23 -14.11
C GLY A 80 21.96 7.88 -14.63
N LEU A 81 23.12 7.40 -14.15
CA LEU A 81 23.64 6.06 -14.48
C LEU A 81 22.76 4.94 -13.92
N LEU A 82 22.25 5.11 -12.70
CA LEU A 82 21.30 4.18 -12.09
C LEU A 82 20.01 4.11 -12.93
N MET A 83 19.46 5.26 -13.33
CA MET A 83 18.29 5.35 -14.22
C MET A 83 18.54 4.78 -15.60
N LEU A 84 19.72 5.05 -16.17
CA LEU A 84 20.13 4.50 -17.46
C LEU A 84 20.12 2.98 -17.39
N SER A 85 20.72 2.42 -16.34
CA SER A 85 20.72 0.98 -16.08
C SER A 85 19.29 0.44 -15.99
N ARG A 86 18.43 1.07 -15.20
CA ARG A 86 17.04 0.61 -15.01
C ARG A 86 16.22 0.72 -16.31
N THR A 87 16.47 1.76 -17.11
CA THR A 87 15.84 1.93 -18.43
C THR A 87 16.27 0.83 -19.40
N GLN A 88 17.56 0.48 -19.37
CA GLN A 88 18.13 -0.58 -20.19
C GLN A 88 17.58 -1.96 -19.81
N VAL A 89 17.34 -2.24 -18.52
CA VAL A 89 16.67 -3.48 -18.08
C VAL A 89 15.31 -3.67 -18.75
N GLU A 90 14.56 -2.59 -18.94
CA GLU A 90 13.19 -2.65 -19.49
C GLU A 90 13.14 -2.76 -20.99
N LEU A 91 14.21 -2.29 -21.63
CA LEU A 91 14.50 -2.53 -23.03
C LEU A 91 15.12 -3.92 -23.25
N GLU A 92 15.29 -4.72 -22.19
CA GLU A 92 15.96 -6.03 -22.20
C GLU A 92 17.44 -5.96 -22.62
N GLU A 93 18.07 -4.79 -22.47
CA GLU A 93 19.47 -4.49 -22.79
C GLU A 93 20.39 -4.79 -21.59
N TYR A 94 20.34 -6.03 -21.08
CA TYR A 94 20.93 -6.39 -19.78
C TYR A 94 22.46 -6.18 -19.69
N ASP A 95 23.20 -6.38 -20.78
CA ASP A 95 24.65 -6.14 -20.80
C ASP A 95 24.98 -4.65 -20.60
N LEU A 96 24.25 -3.77 -21.27
CA LEU A 96 24.41 -2.32 -21.13
C LEU A 96 23.93 -1.85 -19.75
N ALA A 97 22.81 -2.41 -19.28
CA ALA A 97 22.29 -2.14 -17.95
C ALA A 97 23.32 -2.48 -16.86
N LEU A 98 23.96 -3.65 -16.97
CA LEU A 98 25.01 -4.09 -16.07
C LEU A 98 26.23 -3.17 -16.11
N GLU A 99 26.65 -2.71 -17.29
CA GLU A 99 27.76 -1.76 -17.43
C GLU A 99 27.44 -0.44 -16.71
N SER A 100 26.25 0.12 -16.93
CA SER A 100 25.77 1.35 -16.29
C SER A 100 25.72 1.23 -14.76
N ALA A 101 25.17 0.12 -14.23
CA ALA A 101 25.12 -0.15 -12.80
C ALA A 101 26.52 -0.27 -12.18
N ARG A 102 27.41 -1.04 -12.81
CA ARG A 102 28.81 -1.20 -12.36
C ARG A 102 29.62 0.07 -12.45
N ARG A 103 29.25 0.99 -13.33
CA ARG A 103 29.89 2.30 -13.42
C ARG A 103 29.60 3.14 -12.17
N VAL A 104 28.38 3.07 -11.63
CA VAL A 104 28.06 3.66 -10.31
C VAL A 104 28.96 3.07 -9.23
N GLU A 105 29.08 1.74 -9.17
CA GLU A 105 29.91 1.07 -8.16
C GLU A 105 31.40 1.40 -8.27
N ARG A 106 31.94 1.57 -9.48
CA ARG A 106 33.38 1.82 -9.69
C ARG A 106 33.75 3.29 -9.50
N GLU A 107 32.98 4.18 -10.10
CA GLU A 107 33.31 5.61 -10.21
C GLU A 107 32.67 6.45 -9.09
N TYR A 108 31.61 5.97 -8.44
CA TYR A 108 30.80 6.74 -7.49
C TYR A 108 30.52 5.95 -6.20
N GLN A 109 31.57 5.35 -5.61
CA GLN A 109 31.49 4.44 -4.46
C GLN A 109 30.81 5.04 -3.21
N SER A 110 30.89 6.37 -3.02
CA SER A 110 30.23 7.08 -1.91
C SER A 110 28.79 7.49 -2.23
N SER A 111 28.25 7.16 -3.40
CA SER A 111 26.90 7.55 -3.77
C SER A 111 25.86 6.78 -2.96
N ARG A 112 24.80 7.48 -2.53
CA ARG A 112 23.63 6.87 -1.88
C ARG A 112 23.00 5.72 -2.70
N TYR A 113 23.18 5.75 -4.02
CA TYR A 113 22.63 4.76 -4.96
C TYR A 113 23.52 3.53 -5.18
N THR A 114 24.66 3.43 -4.51
CA THR A 114 25.60 2.32 -4.74
C THR A 114 24.99 0.97 -4.40
N ALA A 115 24.16 0.91 -3.35
CA ALA A 115 23.46 -0.32 -2.96
C ALA A 115 22.37 -0.70 -4.00
N ASP A 116 21.61 0.27 -4.49
CA ASP A 116 20.61 0.07 -5.56
C ASP A 116 21.25 -0.38 -6.87
N ALA A 117 22.38 0.24 -7.26
CA ALA A 117 23.12 -0.14 -8.46
C ALA A 117 23.59 -1.58 -8.36
N ARG A 118 24.05 -2.01 -7.17
CA ARG A 118 24.46 -3.38 -6.93
C ARG A 118 23.31 -4.37 -6.99
N LEU A 119 22.15 -4.00 -6.45
CA LEU A 119 20.94 -4.82 -6.55
C LEU A 119 20.53 -5.00 -8.02
N LEU A 120 20.54 -3.90 -8.78
CA LEU A 120 20.21 -3.89 -10.19
C LEU A 120 21.23 -4.66 -11.04
N ALA A 121 22.52 -4.60 -10.70
CA ALA A 121 23.55 -5.44 -11.32
C ALA A 121 23.30 -6.93 -11.06
N GLY A 122 22.86 -7.29 -9.85
CA GLY A 122 22.39 -8.64 -9.53
C GLY A 122 21.19 -9.06 -10.36
N ASP A 123 20.20 -8.18 -10.52
CA ASP A 123 19.01 -8.42 -11.35
C ASP A 123 19.40 -8.61 -12.83
N CYS A 124 20.32 -7.80 -13.36
CA CYS A 124 20.85 -7.97 -14.72
C CYS A 124 21.49 -9.35 -14.90
N TYR A 125 22.33 -9.78 -13.96
CA TYR A 125 22.91 -11.13 -13.99
C TYR A 125 21.86 -12.22 -13.96
N TYR A 126 20.82 -12.05 -13.14
CA TYR A 126 19.72 -12.98 -13.05
C TYR A 126 18.98 -13.11 -14.39
N PHE A 127 18.64 -11.99 -15.04
CA PHE A 127 17.97 -11.98 -16.35
C PHE A 127 18.85 -12.61 -17.45
N MET A 128 20.17 -12.44 -17.36
CA MET A 128 21.14 -13.11 -18.24
C MET A 128 21.36 -14.60 -17.90
N ARG A 129 20.65 -15.16 -16.91
CA ARG A 129 20.82 -16.54 -16.39
C ARG A 129 22.19 -16.83 -15.78
N ARG A 130 22.89 -15.79 -15.36
CA ARG A 130 24.18 -15.85 -14.67
C ARG A 130 23.97 -15.88 -13.16
N TYR A 131 23.35 -16.97 -12.69
CA TYR A 131 22.81 -17.05 -11.34
C TYR A 131 23.87 -17.01 -10.24
N TYR A 132 25.07 -17.51 -10.51
CA TYR A 132 26.19 -17.41 -9.56
C TYR A 132 26.61 -15.96 -9.34
N GLU A 133 26.79 -15.19 -10.42
CA GLU A 133 27.13 -13.78 -10.33
C GLU A 133 26.01 -12.95 -9.70
N ALA A 134 24.74 -13.26 -10.00
CA ALA A 134 23.58 -12.65 -9.36
C ALA A 134 23.58 -12.90 -7.85
N ALA A 135 23.73 -14.17 -7.44
CA ALA A 135 23.80 -14.55 -6.04
C ALA A 135 24.99 -13.89 -5.32
N SER A 136 26.14 -13.77 -5.99
CA SER A 136 27.31 -13.05 -5.46
C SER A 136 27.02 -11.57 -5.23
N GLN A 137 26.33 -10.88 -6.14
CA GLN A 137 25.94 -9.48 -5.94
C GLN A 137 24.95 -9.31 -4.79
N TYR A 138 23.93 -10.17 -4.68
CA TYR A 138 23.01 -10.13 -3.55
C TYR A 138 23.73 -10.39 -2.22
N GLY A 139 24.64 -11.37 -2.20
CA GLY A 139 25.51 -11.61 -1.06
C GLY A 139 26.32 -10.37 -0.65
N ARG A 140 26.82 -9.58 -1.61
CA ARG A 140 27.58 -8.35 -1.29
C ARG A 140 26.72 -7.32 -0.57
N ILE A 141 25.45 -7.19 -0.95
CA ILE A 141 24.50 -6.27 -0.30
C ILE A 141 24.25 -6.71 1.14
N LEU A 142 24.18 -8.03 1.38
CA LEU A 142 23.98 -8.60 2.71
C LEU A 142 25.22 -8.49 3.62
N ALA A 143 26.41 -8.34 3.03
CA ALA A 143 27.70 -8.29 3.72
C ALA A 143 28.12 -6.89 4.18
N ILE A 144 27.52 -5.83 3.62
CA ILE A 144 27.89 -4.44 3.90
C ILE A 144 26.71 -3.67 4.51
N PRO A 145 26.96 -2.56 5.24
CA PRO A 145 25.88 -1.67 5.65
C PRO A 145 25.09 -1.17 4.43
N ALA A 146 23.82 -1.56 4.38
CA ALA A 146 22.84 -1.13 3.38
C ALA A 146 21.48 -0.93 4.06
N PRO A 147 20.57 -0.14 3.49
CA PRO A 147 19.19 -0.05 3.98
C PRO A 147 18.56 -1.43 4.17
N LEU A 148 17.85 -1.64 5.28
CA LEU A 148 17.28 -2.95 5.64
C LEU A 148 16.35 -3.51 4.55
N ALA A 149 15.59 -2.63 3.87
CA ALA A 149 14.72 -2.99 2.76
C ALA A 149 15.49 -3.56 1.54
N LEU A 150 16.64 -2.98 1.20
CA LEU A 150 17.51 -3.51 0.13
C LEU A 150 18.13 -4.84 0.52
N GLN A 151 18.51 -5.01 1.79
CA GLN A 151 19.00 -6.29 2.30
C GLN A 151 17.90 -7.37 2.28
N ALA A 152 16.66 -7.01 2.62
CA ALA A 152 15.51 -7.90 2.53
C ALA A 152 15.19 -8.30 1.07
N SER A 153 15.32 -7.35 0.13
CA SER A 153 15.19 -7.59 -1.30
C SER A 153 16.28 -8.50 -1.87
N ALA A 154 17.52 -8.34 -1.42
CA ALA A 154 18.64 -9.20 -1.79
C ALA A 154 18.48 -10.62 -1.20
N ALA A 155 18.04 -10.72 0.06
CA ALA A 155 17.73 -11.98 0.74
C ALA A 155 16.65 -12.78 -0.01
N GLU A 156 15.54 -12.14 -0.38
CA GLU A 156 14.47 -12.78 -1.17
C GLU A 156 14.99 -13.34 -2.51
N ARG A 157 15.71 -12.51 -3.27
CA ARG A 157 16.24 -12.91 -4.59
C ARG A 157 17.26 -14.05 -4.48
N LEU A 158 18.14 -13.99 -3.48
CA LEU A 158 19.12 -15.03 -3.20
C LEU A 158 18.43 -16.35 -2.79
N ALA A 159 17.45 -16.29 -1.90
CA ALA A 159 16.67 -17.45 -1.49
C ALA A 159 15.93 -18.07 -2.69
N GLY A 160 15.36 -17.26 -3.57
CA GLY A 160 14.71 -17.73 -4.80
C GLY A 160 15.68 -18.45 -5.75
N ILE A 161 16.90 -17.93 -5.94
CA ILE A 161 17.95 -18.60 -6.73
C ILE A 161 18.28 -19.98 -6.14
N VAL A 162 18.46 -20.05 -4.82
CA VAL A 162 18.82 -21.29 -4.11
C VAL A 162 17.67 -22.29 -4.15
N LYS A 163 16.43 -21.87 -3.86
CA LYS A 163 15.25 -22.75 -3.81
C LYS A 163 14.87 -23.30 -5.17
N ASN A 164 15.09 -22.53 -6.23
CA ASN A 164 14.88 -23.02 -7.60
C ASN A 164 16.01 -23.93 -8.10
N GLY A 165 17.04 -24.21 -7.30
CA GLY A 165 18.20 -25.00 -7.71
C GLY A 165 18.99 -24.34 -8.85
N SER A 166 18.92 -23.01 -8.97
CA SER A 166 19.60 -22.26 -10.03
C SER A 166 21.11 -22.13 -9.79
N ILE A 167 21.56 -22.42 -8.55
CA ILE A 167 22.96 -22.63 -8.19
C ILE A 167 23.07 -23.91 -7.34
N THR A 168 24.26 -24.54 -7.36
CA THR A 168 24.56 -25.71 -6.52
C THR A 168 24.94 -25.31 -5.10
N ALA A 169 24.94 -26.28 -4.16
CA ALA A 169 25.43 -26.05 -2.80
C ALA A 169 26.90 -25.60 -2.80
N ASP A 170 27.76 -26.25 -3.60
CA ASP A 170 29.16 -25.87 -3.75
C ASP A 170 29.32 -24.40 -4.23
N ALA A 171 28.45 -23.95 -5.15
CA ALA A 171 28.46 -22.58 -5.63
C ALA A 171 28.00 -21.58 -4.55
N LEU A 172 27.05 -21.96 -3.69
CA LEU A 172 26.64 -21.17 -2.54
C LEU A 172 27.77 -21.07 -1.49
N ASP A 173 28.53 -22.15 -1.30
CA ASP A 173 29.69 -22.18 -0.38
C ASP A 173 30.82 -21.24 -0.81
N LEU A 174 30.91 -20.89 -2.10
CA LEU A 174 31.85 -19.86 -2.57
C LEU A 174 31.43 -18.43 -2.18
N ILE A 175 30.13 -18.20 -1.92
CA ILE A 175 29.59 -16.89 -1.51
C ILE A 175 29.65 -16.72 0.01
N ARG A 176 29.56 -17.83 0.75
CA ARG A 176 29.55 -17.90 2.22
C ARG A 176 30.69 -17.12 2.91
N PRO A 177 31.98 -17.17 2.48
CA PRO A 177 33.04 -16.38 3.11
C PRO A 177 32.85 -14.88 2.98
N GLN A 178 32.17 -14.42 1.92
CA GLN A 178 31.94 -13.00 1.66
C GLN A 178 30.81 -12.45 2.52
N VAL A 179 29.76 -13.25 2.77
CA VAL A 179 28.56 -12.83 3.52
C VAL A 179 28.72 -13.07 5.01
N GLY A 180 29.42 -14.15 5.38
CA GLY A 180 29.44 -14.70 6.73
C GLY A 180 28.38 -15.78 6.91
N GLU A 181 28.71 -16.83 7.68
CA GLU A 181 27.85 -17.99 7.90
C GLU A 181 26.48 -17.61 8.46
N ASP A 182 26.48 -16.90 9.59
CA ASP A 182 25.26 -16.52 10.30
C ASP A 182 24.42 -15.55 9.47
N ARG A 183 25.09 -14.62 8.78
CA ARG A 183 24.44 -13.63 7.91
C ARG A 183 23.78 -14.27 6.69
N LEU A 184 24.45 -15.24 6.08
CA LEU A 184 23.91 -15.99 4.95
C LEU A 184 22.73 -16.86 5.40
N ARG A 185 22.83 -17.50 6.56
CA ARG A 185 21.72 -18.27 7.14
C ARG A 185 20.51 -17.39 7.44
N ASP A 186 20.71 -16.24 8.08
CA ASP A 186 19.70 -15.21 8.36
C ASP A 186 18.97 -14.81 7.07
N ALA A 187 19.73 -14.43 6.03
CA ALA A 187 19.18 -14.02 4.74
C ALA A 187 18.42 -15.14 4.01
N LEU A 188 18.90 -16.38 4.03
CA LEU A 188 18.24 -17.48 3.32
C LEU A 188 16.92 -17.89 3.98
N LEU A 189 16.87 -17.95 5.31
CA LEU A 189 15.66 -18.31 6.06
C LEU A 189 14.58 -17.22 5.94
N PHE A 190 14.95 -15.96 6.13
CA PHE A 190 14.01 -14.85 5.95
C PHE A 190 13.60 -14.68 4.49
N GLY A 191 14.56 -14.76 3.57
CA GLY A 191 14.35 -14.62 2.14
C GLY A 191 13.40 -15.69 1.58
N GLU A 192 13.43 -16.91 2.10
CA GLU A 192 12.50 -17.97 1.74
C GLU A 192 11.04 -17.59 2.06
N ALA A 193 10.79 -17.00 3.23
CA ALA A 193 9.46 -16.56 3.61
C ALA A 193 8.92 -15.48 2.65
N ARG A 194 9.73 -14.47 2.33
CA ARG A 194 9.34 -13.43 1.34
C ARG A 194 9.16 -14.01 -0.05
N TRP A 195 10.03 -14.93 -0.45
CA TRP A 195 9.96 -15.56 -1.77
C TRP A 195 8.67 -16.35 -1.96
N TYR A 196 8.26 -17.18 -0.97
CA TYR A 196 6.96 -17.85 -1.03
C TYR A 196 5.79 -16.88 -1.06
N ARG A 197 5.87 -15.78 -0.30
CA ARG A 197 4.81 -14.76 -0.32
C ARG A 197 4.67 -14.11 -1.69
N ARG A 198 5.80 -13.80 -2.35
CA ARG A 198 5.82 -13.27 -3.72
C ARG A 198 5.21 -14.22 -4.75
N LEU A 199 5.28 -15.54 -4.50
CA LEU A 199 4.62 -16.56 -5.32
C LEU A 199 3.12 -16.76 -4.98
N GLY A 200 2.61 -16.07 -3.96
CA GLY A 200 1.25 -16.23 -3.44
C GLY A 200 1.07 -17.46 -2.55
N TRP A 201 2.15 -18.11 -2.11
CA TRP A 201 2.12 -19.34 -1.31
C TRP A 201 2.08 -19.02 0.19
N GLU A 202 0.94 -18.50 0.63
CA GLU A 202 0.77 -17.88 1.94
C GLU A 202 1.02 -18.83 3.12
N GLN A 203 0.62 -20.11 3.01
CA GLN A 203 0.88 -21.10 4.08
C GLN A 203 2.37 -21.39 4.24
N GLN A 204 3.09 -21.55 3.12
CA GLN A 204 4.53 -21.79 3.09
C GLN A 204 5.31 -20.57 3.55
N ALA A 205 4.87 -19.37 3.17
CA ALA A 205 5.43 -18.11 3.63
C ALA A 205 5.36 -18.00 5.17
N ARG A 206 4.19 -18.28 5.76
CA ARG A 206 4.00 -18.28 7.23
C ARG A 206 4.83 -19.33 7.94
N ALA A 207 4.84 -20.55 7.41
CA ALA A 207 5.65 -21.63 7.97
C ALA A 207 7.13 -21.22 7.99
N SER A 208 7.63 -20.67 6.89
CA SER A 208 9.02 -20.23 6.76
C SER A 208 9.34 -19.05 7.67
N ALA A 209 8.45 -18.07 7.80
CA ALA A 209 8.62 -16.95 8.72
C ALA A 209 8.65 -17.41 10.19
N ARG A 210 7.82 -18.39 10.58
CA ARG A 210 7.86 -18.99 11.92
C ARG A 210 9.16 -19.75 12.17
N THR A 211 9.62 -20.53 11.20
CA THR A 211 10.90 -21.22 11.29
C THR A 211 12.05 -20.23 11.46
N TYR A 212 12.06 -19.15 10.67
CA TYR A 212 13.05 -18.10 10.79
C TYR A 212 13.08 -17.48 12.20
N LEU A 213 11.93 -17.08 12.75
CA LEU A 213 11.86 -16.51 14.10
C LEU A 213 12.22 -17.51 15.21
N ALA A 214 11.92 -18.79 15.02
CA ALA A 214 12.27 -19.84 15.98
C ALA A 214 13.78 -20.11 16.00
N GLU A 215 14.43 -20.07 14.83
CA GLU A 215 15.86 -20.33 14.70
C GLU A 215 16.72 -19.09 14.98
N LEU A 216 16.24 -17.90 14.61
CA LEU A 216 16.96 -16.62 14.67
C LEU A 216 16.05 -15.51 15.23
N PRO A 217 15.68 -15.57 16.52
CA PRO A 217 14.79 -14.58 17.13
C PRO A 217 15.38 -13.16 17.16
N ASP A 218 16.71 -13.06 17.21
CA ASP A 218 17.47 -11.79 17.21
C ASP A 218 18.10 -11.48 15.83
N GLY A 219 17.69 -12.20 14.77
CA GLY A 219 18.18 -11.96 13.41
C GLY A 219 17.78 -10.57 12.89
N ILE A 220 18.52 -10.04 11.91
CA ILE A 220 18.30 -8.65 11.45
C ILE A 220 16.88 -8.44 10.90
N PHE A 221 16.28 -9.50 10.36
CA PHE A 221 14.96 -9.48 9.74
C PHE A 221 13.86 -9.93 10.71
N ALA A 222 14.18 -10.14 12.01
CA ALA A 222 13.23 -10.64 13.00
C ALA A 222 12.00 -9.75 13.13
N SER A 223 12.19 -8.43 13.17
CA SER A 223 11.09 -7.47 13.19
C SER A 223 10.19 -7.60 11.96
N LEU A 224 10.78 -7.69 10.75
CA LEU A 224 10.04 -7.84 9.49
C LEU A 224 9.27 -9.18 9.44
N ALA A 225 9.90 -10.27 9.87
CA ALA A 225 9.26 -11.58 9.89
C ALA A 225 8.10 -11.64 10.91
N ALA A 226 8.29 -11.09 12.11
CA ALA A 226 7.28 -11.05 13.16
C ALA A 226 6.05 -10.25 12.74
N ARG A 227 6.25 -9.09 12.10
CA ARG A 227 5.14 -8.28 11.55
C ARG A 227 4.35 -9.06 10.50
N SER A 228 5.05 -9.70 9.57
CA SER A 228 4.38 -10.50 8.52
C SER A 228 3.57 -11.70 9.04
N LEU A 229 3.87 -12.18 10.25
CA LEU A 229 3.06 -13.19 10.93
C LEU A 229 1.91 -12.57 11.73
N HIS A 230 2.15 -11.42 12.37
CA HIS A 230 1.14 -10.74 13.15
C HIS A 230 -0.03 -10.27 12.28
N GLU A 231 0.23 -9.75 11.08
CA GLU A 231 -0.81 -9.41 10.10
C GLU A 231 -1.65 -10.62 9.71
N ALA A 232 -0.99 -11.75 9.40
CA ALA A 232 -1.63 -13.02 9.11
C ALA A 232 -2.45 -13.58 10.30
N GLU A 233 -1.96 -13.41 11.53
CA GLU A 233 -2.62 -13.85 12.75
C GLU A 233 -3.76 -12.94 13.17
N VAL A 234 -3.69 -11.63 12.93
CA VAL A 234 -4.81 -10.70 13.12
C VAL A 234 -5.93 -11.00 12.11
N ILE A 235 -5.57 -11.34 10.87
CA ILE A 235 -6.51 -11.84 9.85
C ILE A 235 -7.14 -13.19 10.30
N ALA A 236 -6.35 -14.13 10.83
CA ALA A 236 -6.83 -15.43 11.30
C ALA A 236 -7.59 -15.39 12.66
N ALA A 237 -7.23 -14.48 13.56
CA ALA A 237 -7.87 -14.25 14.86
C ALA A 237 -9.25 -13.61 14.67
N ARG A 238 -9.40 -12.73 13.68
CA ARG A 238 -10.71 -12.24 13.24
C ARG A 238 -11.59 -13.37 12.70
N ALA A 239 -10.99 -14.36 12.04
CA ALA A 239 -11.71 -15.56 11.60
C ALA A 239 -12.07 -16.54 12.75
N THR A 240 -11.43 -16.43 13.93
CA THR A 240 -11.59 -17.39 15.06
C THR A 240 -12.17 -16.79 16.34
N SER A 241 -12.68 -15.55 16.31
CA SER A 241 -13.32 -14.90 17.47
C SER A 241 -14.56 -15.69 17.96
N PRO A 242 -14.86 -15.77 19.28
CA PRO A 242 -15.81 -16.74 19.86
C PRO A 242 -17.28 -16.59 19.46
N LYS A 243 -17.65 -15.58 18.68
CA LYS A 243 -18.99 -15.46 18.07
C LYS A 243 -19.16 -16.35 16.83
N THR A 244 -18.07 -16.90 16.30
CA THR A 244 -18.08 -17.78 15.12
C THR A 244 -17.86 -19.23 15.55
N ARG A 245 -18.79 -19.81 16.32
CA ARG A 245 -18.77 -21.25 16.60
C ARG A 245 -19.42 -22.02 15.43
N ALA A 246 -18.78 -21.99 14.27
CA ALA A 246 -19.05 -22.97 13.22
C ALA A 246 -18.46 -24.32 13.66
N ARG A 247 -19.27 -25.37 13.61
CA ARG A 247 -18.87 -26.73 13.98
C ARG A 247 -17.63 -27.18 13.19
N SER A 248 -16.63 -27.67 13.90
CA SER A 248 -15.45 -28.32 13.33
C SER A 248 -15.84 -29.58 12.56
N TYR A 249 -15.56 -29.60 11.26
CA TYR A 249 -15.59 -30.79 10.42
C TYR A 249 -14.22 -31.49 10.49
N THR A 250 -14.20 -32.76 10.88
CA THR A 250 -13.01 -33.62 10.84
C THR A 250 -12.87 -34.26 9.45
N PRO A 251 -11.67 -34.28 8.85
CA PRO A 251 -11.47 -34.80 7.50
C PRO A 251 -11.20 -36.31 7.54
N GLU A 252 -12.26 -37.11 7.50
CA GLU A 252 -12.17 -38.52 7.08
C GLU A 252 -13.12 -38.74 5.90
N GLY A 253 -12.56 -39.15 4.77
CA GLY A 253 -13.31 -39.40 3.53
C GLY A 253 -13.00 -38.41 2.40
N ARG A 254 -11.73 -38.31 1.97
CA ARG A 254 -11.43 -37.82 0.62
C ARG A 254 -11.84 -38.89 -0.38
N GLU A 255 -13.07 -38.83 -0.87
CA GLU A 255 -13.31 -39.32 -2.23
C GLU A 255 -12.74 -38.30 -3.20
N LEU A 256 -11.87 -38.80 -4.09
CA LEU A 256 -11.28 -38.08 -5.20
C LEU A 256 -12.38 -37.46 -6.05
N ILE A 257 -12.35 -36.14 -6.23
CA ILE A 257 -13.16 -35.46 -7.24
C ILE A 257 -12.81 -36.11 -8.60
N PRO A 258 -13.76 -36.72 -9.32
CA PRO A 258 -13.48 -37.26 -10.64
C PRO A 258 -13.11 -36.13 -11.60
N SER A 259 -12.12 -36.39 -12.46
CA SER A 259 -11.62 -35.52 -13.53
C SER A 259 -12.61 -35.36 -14.69
N SER A 260 -13.84 -34.99 -14.38
CA SER A 260 -14.85 -34.56 -15.34
C SER A 260 -15.39 -33.20 -14.91
N ILE A 261 -14.79 -32.14 -15.44
CA ILE A 261 -15.56 -30.92 -15.74
C ILE A 261 -16.56 -31.34 -16.84
N GLN A 262 -17.64 -32.03 -16.43
CA GLN A 262 -18.86 -31.98 -17.20
C GLN A 262 -19.27 -30.51 -17.21
N LYS A 263 -19.63 -30.03 -18.40
CA LYS A 263 -20.26 -28.72 -18.64
C LYS A 263 -21.05 -28.31 -17.40
N LEU A 264 -20.85 -27.08 -16.92
CA LEU A 264 -21.79 -26.43 -16.02
C LEU A 264 -23.20 -26.82 -16.48
N PRO A 265 -24.13 -27.17 -15.57
CA PRO A 265 -25.51 -27.34 -15.96
C PRO A 265 -25.86 -26.11 -16.78
N THR A 266 -26.17 -26.31 -18.06
CA THR A 266 -26.97 -25.32 -18.79
C THR A 266 -28.10 -24.98 -17.83
N GLY A 267 -28.22 -23.70 -17.49
CA GLY A 267 -29.13 -23.22 -16.45
C GLY A 267 -30.51 -23.86 -16.57
N PRO A 268 -31.31 -23.85 -15.48
CA PRO A 268 -32.60 -24.54 -15.44
C PRO A 268 -33.33 -24.33 -16.77
N VAL A 269 -33.62 -25.45 -17.44
CA VAL A 269 -34.41 -25.45 -18.68
C VAL A 269 -35.73 -24.79 -18.30
N LEU A 270 -35.89 -23.52 -18.68
CA LEU A 270 -37.11 -22.75 -18.45
C LEU A 270 -38.24 -23.46 -19.19
N SER A 271 -39.10 -24.13 -18.43
CA SER A 271 -40.36 -24.64 -18.94
C SER A 271 -41.19 -23.45 -19.44
N ASN A 272 -41.81 -23.60 -20.62
CA ASN A 272 -42.60 -22.56 -21.27
C ASN A 272 -43.61 -21.92 -20.30
N GLY A 273 -43.35 -20.67 -19.89
CA GLY A 273 -44.29 -19.79 -19.18
C GLY A 273 -43.92 -19.43 -17.73
N TRP A 274 -42.92 -20.06 -17.12
CA TRP A 274 -42.47 -19.69 -15.77
C TRP A 274 -41.40 -18.60 -15.82
N LYS A 275 -41.69 -17.42 -15.25
CA LYS A 275 -40.70 -16.35 -15.06
C LYS A 275 -40.12 -16.45 -13.64
N PRO A 276 -38.79 -16.60 -13.48
CA PRO A 276 -38.16 -16.61 -12.17
C PRO A 276 -38.35 -15.26 -11.46
N ARG A 277 -38.54 -15.31 -10.14
CA ARG A 277 -38.74 -14.11 -9.31
C ARG A 277 -37.44 -13.63 -8.68
N LEU A 278 -37.22 -12.33 -8.71
CA LEU A 278 -36.08 -11.69 -8.05
C LEU A 278 -36.59 -10.72 -6.99
N GLY A 279 -36.12 -10.90 -5.76
CA GLY A 279 -36.50 -10.05 -4.64
C GLY A 279 -35.66 -8.78 -4.62
N VAL A 280 -36.31 -7.63 -4.52
CA VAL A 280 -35.64 -6.32 -4.41
C VAL A 280 -35.91 -5.75 -3.02
N LEU A 281 -34.86 -5.75 -2.19
CA LEU A 281 -34.93 -5.43 -0.77
C LEU A 281 -34.21 -4.10 -0.50
N LEU A 282 -34.92 -2.98 -0.66
CA LEU A 282 -34.34 -1.62 -0.67
C LEU A 282 -35.15 -0.65 0.22
N PRO A 283 -34.54 0.44 0.73
CA PRO A 283 -35.30 1.52 1.34
C PRO A 283 -36.00 2.33 0.25
N LEU A 284 -37.28 2.05 -0.01
CA LEU A 284 -38.07 2.72 -1.05
C LEU A 284 -38.85 3.93 -0.50
N SER A 285 -38.89 4.09 0.83
CA SER A 285 -39.48 5.23 1.53
C SER A 285 -38.62 5.71 2.70
N GLY A 286 -39.05 6.78 3.39
CA GLY A 286 -38.30 7.39 4.49
C GLY A 286 -37.08 8.22 4.03
N PRO A 287 -36.19 8.60 4.96
CA PRO A 287 -35.05 9.49 4.68
C PRO A 287 -34.12 8.98 3.56
N ASP A 288 -33.87 7.66 3.55
CA ASP A 288 -33.01 7.00 2.56
C ASP A 288 -33.77 6.57 1.29
N GLY A 289 -35.05 6.92 1.17
CA GLY A 289 -35.94 6.46 0.10
C GLY A 289 -35.47 6.82 -1.30
N HIS A 290 -34.84 7.99 -1.46
CA HIS A 290 -34.33 8.45 -2.75
C HIS A 290 -33.25 7.50 -3.31
N TYR A 291 -32.29 7.06 -2.48
CA TYR A 291 -31.27 6.09 -2.90
C TYR A 291 -31.86 4.76 -3.36
N GLY A 292 -32.86 4.24 -2.65
CA GLY A 292 -33.50 2.98 -3.03
C GLY A 292 -34.36 3.10 -4.28
N GLN A 293 -35.03 4.25 -4.48
CA GLN A 293 -35.81 4.51 -5.69
C GLN A 293 -34.94 4.61 -6.94
N GLU A 294 -33.79 5.30 -6.85
CA GLU A 294 -32.83 5.37 -7.96
C GLU A 294 -32.27 4.00 -8.30
N LEU A 295 -31.86 3.21 -7.31
CA LEU A 295 -31.35 1.87 -7.57
C LEU A 295 -32.44 0.95 -8.14
N LEU A 296 -33.67 1.02 -7.63
CA LEU A 296 -34.81 0.26 -8.18
C LEU A 296 -35.09 0.63 -9.64
N ALA A 297 -35.00 1.91 -9.99
CA ALA A 297 -35.14 2.36 -11.37
C ALA A 297 -34.07 1.72 -12.28
N GLY A 298 -32.81 1.67 -11.81
CA GLY A 298 -31.72 0.99 -12.51
C GLY A 298 -31.95 -0.52 -12.68
N ILE A 299 -32.42 -1.20 -11.63
CA ILE A 299 -32.76 -2.64 -11.68
C ILE A 299 -33.89 -2.89 -12.71
N ARG A 300 -34.93 -2.07 -12.69
CA ARG A 300 -36.07 -2.18 -13.62
C ARG A 300 -35.64 -1.93 -15.07
N LEU A 301 -34.80 -0.92 -15.31
CA LEU A 301 -34.24 -0.63 -16.63
C LEU A 301 -33.42 -1.81 -17.16
N ALA A 302 -32.52 -2.37 -16.35
CA ALA A 302 -31.72 -3.53 -16.73
C ALA A 302 -32.59 -4.77 -17.03
N ASN A 303 -33.65 -4.99 -16.25
CA ASN A 303 -34.59 -6.07 -16.50
C ASN A 303 -35.40 -5.85 -17.80
N ASP A 304 -35.80 -4.62 -18.10
CA ASP A 304 -36.48 -4.25 -19.37
C ASP A 304 -35.56 -4.48 -20.58
N GLU A 305 -34.33 -3.96 -20.55
CA GLU A 305 -33.35 -4.14 -21.63
C GLU A 305 -33.01 -5.62 -21.90
N ALA A 306 -33.04 -6.46 -20.86
CA ALA A 306 -32.84 -7.89 -20.97
C ALA A 306 -34.10 -8.66 -21.46
N GLY A 307 -35.21 -7.98 -21.73
CA GLY A 307 -36.46 -8.56 -22.23
C GLY A 307 -37.40 -9.09 -21.14
N PHE A 308 -37.40 -8.47 -19.96
CA PHE A 308 -38.16 -8.89 -18.77
C PHE A 308 -37.94 -10.37 -18.35
N PRO A 309 -36.68 -10.81 -18.17
CA PRO A 309 -36.35 -12.17 -17.77
C PRO A 309 -36.84 -12.52 -16.35
N PHE A 310 -37.00 -11.52 -15.48
CA PHE A 310 -37.42 -11.72 -14.09
C PHE A 310 -38.74 -11.01 -13.75
N ASP A 311 -39.51 -11.62 -12.86
CA ASP A 311 -40.61 -10.99 -12.13
C ASP A 311 -40.04 -10.34 -10.85
N LEU A 312 -40.12 -9.01 -10.73
CA LEU A 312 -39.50 -8.28 -9.63
C LEU A 312 -40.47 -8.17 -8.46
N VAL A 313 -40.07 -8.65 -7.28
CA VAL A 313 -40.86 -8.56 -6.06
C VAL A 313 -40.18 -7.62 -5.07
N GLU A 314 -40.80 -6.47 -4.84
CA GLU A 314 -40.22 -5.38 -4.04
C GLU A 314 -40.63 -5.49 -2.57
N ALA A 315 -39.67 -5.28 -1.67
CA ALA A 315 -39.91 -5.14 -0.24
C ALA A 315 -39.23 -3.88 0.29
N ASP A 316 -40.03 -2.96 0.86
CA ASP A 316 -39.58 -1.68 1.37
C ASP A 316 -39.02 -1.78 2.79
N LEU A 317 -37.74 -1.42 2.95
CA LEU A 317 -37.04 -1.35 4.24
C LEU A 317 -37.16 -0.01 4.95
N GLY A 318 -37.38 1.06 4.18
CA GLY A 318 -37.52 2.41 4.73
C GLY A 318 -38.94 2.59 5.22
N ARG A 319 -39.17 3.37 6.30
CA ARG A 319 -40.48 4.01 6.60
C ARG A 319 -40.33 5.13 7.64
N GLU A 320 -40.99 6.27 7.39
CA GLU A 320 -41.73 7.01 8.40
C GLU A 320 -43.24 6.85 8.12
N TYR A 321 -44.06 6.80 9.17
CA TYR A 321 -45.45 6.33 9.16
C TYR A 321 -46.45 7.24 8.39
N PRO A 322 -47.69 6.76 8.13
CA PRO A 322 -48.63 7.39 7.21
C PRO A 322 -49.19 8.69 7.78
N TRP A 323 -49.59 9.57 6.87
CA TRP A 323 -50.52 10.67 7.15
C TRP A 323 -51.72 10.13 7.91
N ILE A 324 -51.95 10.62 9.13
CA ILE A 324 -53.19 10.32 9.86
C ILE A 324 -54.17 11.46 9.53
N GLU A 325 -55.40 11.13 9.17
CA GLU A 325 -56.46 12.14 9.11
C GLU A 325 -56.82 12.56 10.53
N GLY A 326 -56.35 13.75 10.93
CA GLY A 326 -56.81 14.43 12.12
C GLY A 326 -58.02 15.31 11.83
N ASN A 327 -58.69 15.79 12.88
CA ASN A 327 -59.86 16.67 12.78
C ASN A 327 -59.60 18.01 12.04
N THR A 328 -58.35 18.35 11.75
CA THR A 328 -57.91 19.59 11.09
C THR A 328 -57.14 19.37 9.79
N GLY A 329 -56.98 18.13 9.31
CA GLY A 329 -56.25 17.79 8.08
C GLY A 329 -55.31 16.58 8.22
N ARG A 330 -54.52 16.30 7.18
CA ARG A 330 -53.48 15.26 7.18
C ARG A 330 -52.30 15.70 8.04
N GLU A 331 -52.06 15.03 9.16
CA GLU A 331 -50.91 15.27 10.02
C GLU A 331 -49.87 14.16 9.85
N GLN A 332 -48.60 14.54 9.67
CA GLN A 332 -47.49 13.61 9.55
C GLN A 332 -46.99 13.27 10.95
N VAL A 333 -47.17 12.02 11.39
CA VAL A 333 -46.66 11.56 12.68
C VAL A 333 -45.23 11.04 12.51
N HIS A 334 -44.25 11.77 13.04
CA HIS A 334 -42.90 11.26 13.21
C HIS A 334 -42.91 10.20 14.31
N ILE A 335 -42.55 8.96 13.95
CA ILE A 335 -42.27 7.90 14.91
C ILE A 335 -40.78 7.61 14.81
N ASP A 336 -40.02 8.00 15.82
CA ASP A 336 -38.60 7.66 15.93
C ASP A 336 -38.45 6.14 15.99
N GLN A 337 -37.80 5.57 14.97
CA GLN A 337 -37.58 4.14 14.88
C GLN A 337 -36.21 3.78 15.43
N SER A 338 -36.20 2.87 16.41
CA SER A 338 -34.95 2.30 16.91
C SER A 338 -34.28 1.44 15.84
N GLU A 339 -32.95 1.34 15.89
CA GLU A 339 -32.16 0.46 15.00
C GLU A 339 -32.62 -1.01 15.07
N GLY A 340 -32.99 -1.49 16.26
CA GLY A 340 -33.55 -2.84 16.43
C GLY A 340 -34.84 -3.07 15.63
N SER A 341 -35.67 -2.02 15.47
CA SER A 341 -36.91 -2.09 14.69
C SER A 341 -36.61 -2.18 13.18
N LYS A 342 -35.58 -1.46 12.70
CA LYS A 342 -35.13 -1.52 11.30
C LYS A 342 -34.57 -2.91 10.94
N LEU A 343 -33.77 -3.50 11.84
CA LEU A 343 -33.22 -4.84 11.65
C LEU A 343 -34.32 -5.92 11.62
N LEU A 344 -35.28 -5.86 12.54
CA LEU A 344 -36.41 -6.80 12.55
C LEU A 344 -37.21 -6.74 11.24
N ARG A 345 -37.51 -5.54 10.74
CA ARG A 345 -38.17 -5.37 9.43
C ARG A 345 -37.36 -5.98 8.30
N THR A 346 -36.04 -5.80 8.33
CA THR A 346 -35.16 -6.37 7.30
C THR A 346 -35.24 -7.89 7.27
N VAL A 347 -35.20 -8.55 8.44
CA VAL A 347 -35.37 -10.00 8.56
C VAL A 347 -36.76 -10.43 8.07
N GLN A 348 -37.81 -9.73 8.46
CA GLN A 348 -39.19 -10.06 8.04
C GLN A 348 -39.38 -9.91 6.52
N ALA A 349 -38.87 -8.83 5.94
CA ALA A 349 -38.95 -8.59 4.50
C ALA A 349 -38.13 -9.61 3.71
N ALA A 350 -36.93 -9.97 4.19
CA ALA A 350 -36.12 -11.02 3.58
C ALA A 350 -36.83 -12.38 3.64
N ARG A 351 -37.42 -12.76 4.79
CA ARG A 351 -38.20 -14.00 4.94
C ARG A 351 -39.42 -14.01 4.02
N TYR A 352 -40.16 -12.91 3.93
CA TYR A 352 -41.28 -12.79 3.00
C TYR A 352 -40.84 -13.07 1.55
N LEU A 353 -39.77 -12.44 1.09
CA LEU A 353 -39.27 -12.65 -0.27
C LEU A 353 -38.80 -14.09 -0.51
N VAL A 354 -38.06 -14.66 0.45
CA VAL A 354 -37.47 -16.00 0.33
C VAL A 354 -38.50 -17.11 0.54
N GLU A 355 -39.22 -17.09 1.65
CA GLU A 355 -40.10 -18.18 2.10
C GLU A 355 -41.49 -18.11 1.45
N GLU A 356 -42.05 -16.91 1.24
CA GLU A 356 -43.41 -16.76 0.70
C GLU A 356 -43.45 -16.45 -0.80
N GLN A 357 -42.48 -15.70 -1.31
CA GLN A 357 -42.46 -15.29 -2.73
C GLN A 357 -41.61 -16.20 -3.61
N ASP A 358 -40.82 -17.11 -3.03
CA ASP A 358 -39.97 -18.09 -3.73
C ASP A 358 -39.02 -17.42 -4.73
N VAL A 359 -38.33 -16.37 -4.28
CA VAL A 359 -37.35 -15.64 -5.11
C VAL A 359 -36.07 -16.46 -5.27
N ILE A 360 -35.48 -16.41 -6.47
CA ILE A 360 -34.24 -17.13 -6.77
C ILE A 360 -32.97 -16.37 -6.34
N ALA A 361 -33.10 -15.07 -6.03
CA ALA A 361 -32.04 -14.21 -5.53
C ALA A 361 -32.63 -12.94 -4.89
N LEU A 362 -31.85 -12.30 -4.03
CA LEU A 362 -32.14 -10.99 -3.43
C LEU A 362 -31.14 -9.94 -3.95
N ILE A 363 -31.63 -8.77 -4.32
CA ILE A 363 -30.83 -7.57 -4.53
C ILE A 363 -31.10 -6.57 -3.40
N GLY A 364 -30.04 -6.14 -2.71
CA GLY A 364 -30.11 -5.40 -1.46
C GLY A 364 -29.96 -6.30 -0.24
N PRO A 365 -29.89 -5.73 0.99
CA PRO A 365 -30.02 -4.31 1.33
C PRO A 365 -28.87 -3.39 0.89
N LEU A 366 -29.10 -2.07 0.91
CA LEU A 366 -28.07 -1.06 0.60
C LEU A 366 -26.98 -0.98 1.67
N PHE A 367 -27.39 -0.87 2.94
CA PHE A 367 -26.52 -0.54 4.05
C PHE A 367 -26.06 -1.77 4.84
N SER A 368 -24.85 -1.69 5.39
CA SER A 368 -24.14 -2.82 6.00
C SER A 368 -24.90 -3.52 7.13
N THR A 369 -25.52 -2.75 8.04
CA THR A 369 -26.24 -3.31 9.20
C THR A 369 -27.47 -4.12 8.79
N ALA A 370 -28.27 -3.58 7.87
CA ALA A 370 -29.39 -4.29 7.27
C ALA A 370 -28.91 -5.52 6.49
N CYS A 371 -27.79 -5.40 5.77
CA CYS A 371 -27.25 -6.49 5.00
C CYS A 371 -26.86 -7.70 5.85
N VAL A 372 -26.25 -7.50 7.02
CA VAL A 372 -25.94 -8.59 7.96
C VAL A 372 -27.20 -9.35 8.39
N ALA A 373 -28.31 -8.64 8.62
CA ALA A 373 -29.57 -9.26 9.04
C ALA A 373 -30.24 -10.05 7.90
N ALA A 374 -30.27 -9.49 6.69
CA ALA A 374 -30.81 -10.17 5.52
C ALA A 374 -29.94 -11.37 5.10
N ALA A 375 -28.61 -11.25 5.21
CA ALA A 375 -27.65 -12.30 4.90
C ALA A 375 -27.91 -13.58 5.68
N ALA A 376 -28.26 -13.49 6.97
CA ALA A 376 -28.57 -14.67 7.77
C ALA A 376 -29.77 -15.47 7.23
N VAL A 377 -30.81 -14.77 6.75
CA VAL A 377 -32.00 -15.39 6.16
C VAL A 377 -31.68 -16.01 4.79
N ALA A 378 -30.94 -15.27 3.96
CA ALA A 378 -30.56 -15.70 2.63
C ALA A 378 -29.65 -16.94 2.66
N GLU A 379 -28.66 -16.95 3.56
CA GLU A 379 -27.74 -18.06 3.75
C GLU A 379 -28.45 -19.32 4.27
N GLU A 380 -29.37 -19.18 5.24
CA GLU A 380 -30.17 -20.31 5.76
C GLU A 380 -31.00 -20.97 4.65
N ALA A 381 -31.51 -20.17 3.72
CA ALA A 381 -32.32 -20.64 2.60
C ALA A 381 -31.52 -21.03 1.34
N GLY A 382 -30.21 -20.78 1.32
CA GLY A 382 -29.37 -21.00 0.12
C GLY A 382 -29.72 -20.08 -1.05
N VAL A 383 -30.26 -18.90 -0.79
CA VAL A 383 -30.66 -17.90 -1.80
C VAL A 383 -29.54 -16.86 -1.93
N PRO A 384 -28.96 -16.64 -3.12
CA PRO A 384 -27.96 -15.60 -3.33
C PRO A 384 -28.48 -14.21 -2.97
N LEU A 385 -27.74 -13.49 -2.12
CA LEU A 385 -27.96 -12.09 -1.78
C LEU A 385 -26.85 -11.24 -2.39
N ILE A 386 -27.24 -10.24 -3.17
CA ILE A 386 -26.35 -9.29 -3.82
C ILE A 386 -26.48 -7.94 -3.10
N ALA A 387 -25.44 -7.53 -2.39
CA ALA A 387 -25.36 -6.28 -1.64
C ALA A 387 -24.71 -5.17 -2.50
N PRO A 388 -25.49 -4.20 -3.02
CA PRO A 388 -25.02 -3.28 -4.04
C PRO A 388 -24.04 -2.22 -3.52
N LEU A 389 -24.30 -1.65 -2.33
CA LEU A 389 -23.54 -0.49 -1.82
C LEU A 389 -22.74 -0.76 -0.54
N THR A 390 -22.88 -1.95 0.05
CA THR A 390 -22.26 -2.27 1.34
C THR A 390 -20.74 -2.35 1.24
N GLN A 391 -20.03 -1.53 2.04
CA GLN A 391 -18.57 -1.49 2.10
C GLN A 391 -17.97 -2.22 3.32
N GLN A 392 -18.81 -2.79 4.19
CA GLN A 392 -18.34 -3.47 5.40
C GLN A 392 -17.49 -4.69 5.03
N SER A 393 -16.25 -4.73 5.54
CA SER A 393 -15.36 -5.88 5.41
C SER A 393 -15.90 -7.10 6.16
N GLY A 394 -15.72 -8.29 5.59
CA GLY A 394 -16.07 -9.56 6.23
C GLY A 394 -17.53 -9.97 6.06
N LEU A 395 -18.33 -9.28 5.25
CA LEU A 395 -19.68 -9.71 4.94
C LEU A 395 -19.69 -11.01 4.12
N ASP A 396 -18.69 -11.18 3.26
CA ASP A 396 -18.37 -12.41 2.54
C ASP A 396 -18.06 -13.60 3.46
N SER A 397 -17.62 -13.35 4.70
CA SER A 397 -17.38 -14.40 5.69
C SER A 397 -18.65 -14.91 6.39
N LEU A 398 -19.80 -14.25 6.19
CA LEU A 398 -21.07 -14.65 6.82
C LEU A 398 -21.70 -15.88 6.14
N GLY A 399 -21.31 -16.21 4.91
CA GLY A 399 -21.99 -17.22 4.13
C GLY A 399 -21.53 -17.34 2.68
N GLN A 400 -21.82 -18.48 2.04
CA GLN A 400 -21.46 -18.74 0.64
C GLN A 400 -22.37 -18.04 -0.36
N PHE A 401 -23.55 -17.59 0.08
CA PHE A 401 -24.57 -17.00 -0.78
C PHE A 401 -24.58 -15.47 -0.74
N ILE A 402 -23.52 -14.82 -0.25
CA ILE A 402 -23.48 -13.37 -0.05
C ILE A 402 -22.43 -12.74 -0.95
N PHE A 403 -22.85 -11.80 -1.80
CA PHE A 403 -22.01 -11.16 -2.81
C PHE A 403 -22.06 -9.64 -2.65
N GLN A 404 -20.92 -9.02 -2.41
CA GLN A 404 -20.79 -7.56 -2.38
C GLN A 404 -20.38 -7.04 -3.75
N LEU A 405 -21.06 -6.00 -4.24
CA LEU A 405 -20.68 -5.34 -5.50
C LEU A 405 -19.78 -4.12 -5.28
N ASN A 406 -19.82 -3.50 -4.10
CA ASN A 406 -18.97 -2.37 -3.79
C ASN A 406 -17.59 -2.83 -3.33
N ILE A 407 -16.55 -2.04 -3.65
CA ILE A 407 -15.17 -2.37 -3.28
C ILE A 407 -15.00 -2.14 -1.77
N VAL A 408 -14.46 -3.13 -1.09
CA VAL A 408 -14.18 -3.07 0.35
C VAL A 408 -12.92 -2.21 0.59
N PRO A 409 -12.89 -1.33 1.61
CA PRO A 409 -11.76 -0.43 1.89
C PRO A 409 -10.43 -1.15 2.07
N GLY A 410 -10.42 -2.37 2.61
CA GLY A 410 -9.20 -3.16 2.74
C GLY A 410 -8.60 -3.56 1.39
N VAL A 411 -9.45 -3.88 0.40
CA VAL A 411 -9.00 -4.17 -0.97
C VAL A 411 -8.45 -2.92 -1.62
N GLN A 412 -9.13 -1.78 -1.44
CA GLN A 412 -8.65 -0.49 -1.96
C GLN A 412 -7.33 -0.05 -1.30
N GLY A 413 -7.21 -0.18 0.02
CA GLY A 413 -6.00 0.16 0.77
C GLY A 413 -4.80 -0.69 0.34
N LYS A 414 -4.99 -2.01 0.23
CA LYS A 414 -3.96 -2.91 -0.30
C LYS A 414 -3.58 -2.55 -1.74
N ALA A 415 -4.56 -2.35 -2.62
CA ALA A 415 -4.29 -1.98 -4.01
C ALA A 415 -3.56 -0.63 -4.11
N LEU A 416 -3.92 0.35 -3.28
CA LEU A 416 -3.24 1.65 -3.24
C LEU A 416 -1.83 1.51 -2.69
N ALA A 417 -1.60 0.66 -1.69
CA ALA A 417 -0.27 0.40 -1.14
C ALA A 417 0.63 -0.35 -2.13
N GLU A 418 0.13 -1.40 -2.79
CA GLU A 418 0.82 -2.09 -3.88
C GLU A 418 1.12 -1.12 -5.02
N TYR A 419 0.16 -0.27 -5.40
CA TYR A 419 0.41 0.78 -6.37
C TYR A 419 1.48 1.75 -5.85
N THR A 420 1.45 2.14 -4.58
CA THR A 420 2.39 3.11 -4.02
C THR A 420 3.83 2.57 -3.94
N THR A 421 3.98 1.34 -3.48
CA THR A 421 5.29 0.71 -3.18
C THR A 421 5.82 -0.13 -4.33
N LEU A 422 4.96 -0.75 -5.14
CA LEU A 422 5.33 -1.56 -6.30
C LEU A 422 5.14 -0.83 -7.65
N VAL A 423 4.25 0.19 -7.74
CA VAL A 423 3.98 1.02 -8.95
C VAL A 423 4.41 2.54 -8.94
N LEU A 424 4.48 3.25 -7.80
CA LEU A 424 4.92 4.66 -7.73
C LEU A 424 6.31 5.02 -7.26
N GLY A 425 6.78 4.58 -6.12
CA GLY A 425 8.09 5.07 -5.65
C GLY A 425 8.57 4.44 -4.38
N LEU A 426 7.58 4.32 -3.51
CA LEU A 426 7.67 5.22 -2.39
C LEU A 426 7.89 4.33 -1.19
N GLU A 427 9.06 4.47 -0.60
CA GLU A 427 9.50 3.62 0.49
C GLU A 427 9.13 4.25 1.82
N THR A 428 9.22 5.57 1.93
CA THR A 428 8.90 6.30 3.16
C THR A 428 7.57 7.03 3.03
N LEU A 429 6.56 6.55 3.74
CA LEU A 429 5.19 7.02 3.58
C LEU A 429 4.62 7.62 4.86
N ALA A 430 3.74 8.60 4.72
CA ALA A 430 2.81 8.99 5.78
C ALA A 430 1.36 8.78 5.33
N VAL A 431 0.45 8.62 6.29
CA VAL A 431 -0.97 8.45 5.99
C VAL A 431 -1.80 9.49 6.72
N LEU A 432 -2.72 10.12 6.01
CA LEU A 432 -3.83 10.89 6.57
C LEU A 432 -5.13 10.16 6.23
N ALA A 433 -5.86 9.71 7.23
CA ALA A 433 -7.08 8.95 7.03
C ALA A 433 -8.27 9.54 7.82
N PRO A 434 -9.52 9.33 7.36
CA PRO A 434 -10.69 9.76 8.11
C PRO A 434 -10.83 8.91 9.38
N LEU A 435 -11.24 9.52 10.49
CA LEU A 435 -11.49 8.84 11.76
C LEU A 435 -12.84 8.12 11.72
N THR A 436 -12.91 7.09 10.88
CA THR A 436 -14.09 6.26 10.61
C THR A 436 -13.68 4.81 10.46
N ASP A 437 -14.65 3.90 10.48
CA ASP A 437 -14.37 2.48 10.20
C ASP A 437 -13.79 2.27 8.79
N TYR A 438 -14.26 3.04 7.80
CA TYR A 438 -13.73 3.02 6.44
C TYR A 438 -12.25 3.43 6.43
N GLY A 439 -11.93 4.60 7.00
CA GLY A 439 -10.55 5.12 7.06
C GLY A 439 -9.61 4.21 7.83
N TRP A 440 -10.06 3.66 8.96
CA TRP A 440 -9.27 2.72 9.76
C TRP A 440 -8.94 1.43 9.00
N LYS A 441 -9.93 0.83 8.33
CA LYS A 441 -9.73 -0.41 7.56
C LYS A 441 -8.85 -0.18 6.34
N PHE A 442 -9.04 0.96 5.66
CA PHE A 442 -8.20 1.36 4.55
C PHE A 442 -6.75 1.55 5.00
N TRP A 443 -6.53 2.38 6.03
CA TRP A 443 -5.22 2.67 6.59
C TRP A 443 -4.48 1.40 7.01
N LEU A 444 -5.16 0.49 7.72
CA LEU A 444 -4.56 -0.76 8.18
C LEU A 444 -4.07 -1.59 6.98
N ALA A 445 -4.96 -1.85 6.01
CA ALA A 445 -4.59 -2.64 4.84
C ALA A 445 -3.52 -1.95 3.98
N PHE A 446 -3.50 -0.62 3.94
CA PHE A 446 -2.48 0.15 3.25
C PHE A 446 -1.12 0.03 3.97
N ALA A 447 -1.07 0.26 5.28
CA ALA A 447 0.15 0.21 6.06
C ALA A 447 0.77 -1.20 6.05
N ASP A 448 -0.04 -2.23 6.26
CA ASP A 448 0.39 -3.63 6.20
C ASP A 448 1.02 -3.94 4.83
N ALA A 449 0.31 -3.63 3.74
CA ALA A 449 0.81 -3.87 2.39
C ALA A 449 2.05 -3.02 2.03
N VAL A 450 2.17 -1.80 2.57
CA VAL A 450 3.39 -0.99 2.42
C VAL A 450 4.58 -1.68 3.06
N GLU A 451 4.43 -2.15 4.30
CA GLU A 451 5.50 -2.80 5.04
C GLU A 451 5.88 -4.16 4.42
N ASP A 452 4.90 -4.95 3.99
CA ASP A 452 5.11 -6.21 3.26
C ASP A 452 5.92 -6.01 1.97
N ASN A 453 5.69 -4.87 1.29
CA ASN A 453 6.40 -4.49 0.08
C ASN A 453 7.77 -3.83 0.36
N GLY A 454 8.16 -3.70 1.62
CA GLY A 454 9.46 -3.17 2.03
C GLY A 454 9.52 -1.65 2.20
N GLY A 455 8.38 -0.96 2.09
CA GLY A 455 8.23 0.43 2.52
C GLY A 455 8.06 0.55 4.03
N THR A 456 7.89 1.76 4.53
CA THR A 456 7.70 2.09 5.94
C THR A 456 6.74 3.25 6.04
N VAL A 457 5.71 3.09 6.89
CA VAL A 457 4.83 4.20 7.27
C VAL A 457 5.43 4.92 8.49
N VAL A 458 5.99 6.11 8.29
CA VAL A 458 6.72 6.87 9.32
C VAL A 458 5.81 7.76 10.17
N HIS A 459 4.60 8.01 9.69
CA HIS A 459 3.58 8.73 10.45
C HIS A 459 2.18 8.38 9.95
N SER A 460 1.21 8.37 10.86
CA SER A 460 -0.21 8.23 10.52
C SER A 460 -1.03 9.15 11.41
N ASP A 461 -1.89 9.94 10.80
CA ASP A 461 -2.77 10.87 11.52
C ASP A 461 -4.19 10.82 10.96
N TRP A 462 -5.11 11.40 11.71
CA TRP A 462 -6.54 11.27 11.52
C TRP A 462 -7.23 12.63 11.40
N TYR A 463 -8.35 12.64 10.68
CA TYR A 463 -9.25 13.79 10.62
C TYR A 463 -10.70 13.35 10.70
N VAL A 464 -11.56 14.22 11.22
CA VAL A 464 -13.02 14.00 11.24
C VAL A 464 -13.62 14.53 9.93
N PRO A 465 -14.25 13.69 9.08
CA PRO A 465 -14.86 14.11 7.81
C PRO A 465 -15.87 15.23 7.96
N GLY A 466 -15.86 16.22 7.05
CA GLY A 466 -16.76 17.38 7.06
C GLY A 466 -16.56 18.40 8.20
N GLU A 467 -16.03 17.98 9.35
CA GLU A 467 -15.79 18.81 10.53
C GLU A 467 -14.39 19.43 10.53
N THR A 468 -13.36 18.68 10.16
CA THR A 468 -11.97 19.17 10.22
C THR A 468 -11.74 20.24 9.16
N ARG A 469 -11.42 21.46 9.61
CA ARG A 469 -11.15 22.61 8.74
C ARG A 469 -9.68 23.00 8.68
N ASP A 470 -8.91 22.72 9.73
CA ASP A 470 -7.48 23.04 9.82
C ASP A 470 -6.69 21.73 10.00
N PHE A 471 -5.73 21.48 9.09
CA PHE A 471 -4.86 20.30 9.06
C PHE A 471 -3.43 20.60 9.50
N LYS A 472 -3.20 21.80 10.06
CA LYS A 472 -1.86 22.25 10.47
C LYS A 472 -1.17 21.28 11.42
N ASN A 473 -1.88 20.76 12.41
CA ASN A 473 -1.30 19.85 13.41
C ASN A 473 -0.84 18.54 12.76
N GLN A 474 -1.67 17.96 11.89
CA GLN A 474 -1.39 16.72 11.17
C GLN A 474 -0.14 16.88 10.30
N PHE A 475 -0.08 17.96 9.53
CA PHE A 475 1.08 18.21 8.67
C PHE A 475 2.33 18.59 9.47
N GLN A 476 2.20 19.27 10.61
CA GLN A 476 3.34 19.54 11.50
C GLN A 476 3.89 18.24 12.11
N ALA A 477 3.03 17.30 12.51
CA ALA A 477 3.45 16.00 13.03
C ALA A 477 4.16 15.17 11.97
N MET A 478 3.62 15.10 10.74
CA MET A 478 4.30 14.46 9.60
C MET A 478 5.65 15.09 9.30
N ARG A 479 5.72 16.42 9.36
CA ARG A 479 6.95 17.17 9.14
C ARG A 479 8.01 16.90 10.20
N GLN A 480 7.60 16.77 11.47
CA GLN A 480 8.50 16.38 12.57
C GLN A 480 9.03 14.96 12.36
N ALA A 481 8.18 14.02 11.95
CA ALA A 481 8.60 12.65 11.64
C ALA A 481 9.64 12.63 10.51
N GLY A 482 9.38 13.34 9.40
CA GLY A 482 10.36 13.45 8.31
C GLY A 482 11.66 14.14 8.73
N PHE A 483 11.58 15.23 9.51
CA PHE A 483 12.78 15.88 10.02
C PHE A 483 13.62 14.97 10.92
N GLY A 484 12.98 14.08 11.69
CA GLY A 484 13.67 13.05 12.47
C GLY A 484 14.51 12.11 11.60
N LEU A 485 13.96 11.68 10.46
CA LEU A 485 14.68 10.84 9.49
C LEU A 485 15.85 11.58 8.85
N MET A 486 15.66 12.86 8.52
CA MET A 486 16.72 13.69 7.92
C MET A 486 17.98 13.75 8.81
N ARG A 487 17.80 13.77 10.14
CA ARG A 487 18.90 13.77 11.12
C ARG A 487 19.68 12.45 11.16
N LEU A 488 19.06 11.32 10.78
CA LEU A 488 19.69 10.00 10.81
C LEU A 488 20.52 9.73 9.56
N THR A 489 20.18 10.36 8.43
CA THR A 489 20.79 10.09 7.11
C THR A 489 22.01 10.97 6.80
N ASP A 490 22.20 12.11 7.49
CA ASP A 490 23.36 13.00 7.32
C ASP A 490 23.92 13.53 8.67
N PRO A 491 24.87 12.80 9.30
CA PRO A 491 25.54 13.21 10.54
C PRO A 491 26.49 14.41 10.39
N ALA A 492 26.85 14.79 9.16
CA ALA A 492 27.80 15.87 8.87
C ALA A 492 27.10 17.21 8.60
N ALA A 493 25.81 17.19 8.23
CA ALA A 493 24.92 18.36 8.33
C ALA A 493 24.65 18.78 9.79
N THR A 494 25.07 17.97 10.75
CA THR A 494 24.65 18.06 12.16
C THR A 494 25.46 19.01 13.06
N PRO A 495 26.74 19.39 12.85
CA PRO A 495 27.43 20.32 13.76
C PRO A 495 26.78 21.71 13.84
N ALA A 496 26.16 22.18 12.75
CA ALA A 496 25.41 23.44 12.74
C ALA A 496 24.03 23.33 13.43
N ILE A 497 23.53 22.11 13.63
CA ILE A 497 22.21 21.81 14.19
C ILE A 497 22.29 21.51 15.70
N PHE A 498 23.45 21.01 16.18
CA PHE A 498 23.65 20.61 17.56
C PHE A 498 23.60 21.75 18.60
N ASP A 499 23.87 22.99 18.22
CA ASP A 499 23.79 24.15 19.15
C ASP A 499 22.36 24.68 19.36
N SER A 500 21.37 24.09 18.67
CA SER A 500 19.97 24.58 18.69
C SER A 500 19.02 23.72 19.55
N LEU A 501 19.49 22.60 20.11
CA LEU A 501 18.64 21.63 20.81
C LEU A 501 18.98 21.43 22.29
N SER A 502 20.04 22.05 22.81
CA SER A 502 20.38 22.02 24.24
C SER A 502 19.45 22.88 25.13
N LEU A 503 18.40 23.49 24.58
CA LEU A 503 17.57 24.47 25.31
C LEU A 503 16.05 24.21 25.32
N VAL A 504 15.57 23.05 24.86
CA VAL A 504 14.13 22.70 24.96
C VAL A 504 13.85 21.45 25.81
N VAL A 505 14.88 20.84 26.39
CA VAL A 505 14.69 19.82 27.44
C VAL A 505 15.46 20.27 28.67
N LEU A 506 14.82 21.12 29.49
CA LEU A 506 15.13 21.31 30.90
C LEU A 506 14.00 22.10 31.57
N ASP A 507 12.91 21.39 31.87
CA ASP A 507 12.27 21.56 33.17
C ASP A 507 11.68 20.21 33.63
N THR A 508 12.49 19.45 34.37
CA THR A 508 12.14 18.97 35.73
C THR A 508 13.33 18.24 36.37
N SER A 509 13.99 18.95 37.29
CA SER A 509 14.80 18.48 38.45
C SER A 509 16.19 17.83 38.26
N PRO A 510 17.11 18.02 39.25
CA PRO A 510 18.56 17.89 39.09
C PRO A 510 19.12 16.56 39.62
N GLU A 511 20.25 16.09 39.07
CA GLU A 511 21.47 15.70 39.83
C GLU A 511 22.53 15.00 38.95
N SER A 512 23.80 15.36 39.22
CA SER A 512 25.09 14.86 38.69
C SER A 512 25.42 15.28 37.24
N GLU A 513 26.18 16.35 37.02
CA GLU A 513 27.64 16.55 37.20
C GLU A 513 28.52 15.67 36.31
N GLY A 514 29.12 16.30 35.30
CA GLY A 514 30.30 15.80 34.60
C GLY A 514 30.45 16.34 33.18
N THR A 515 31.49 17.16 32.95
CA THR A 515 32.13 17.46 31.64
C THR A 515 31.44 18.41 30.65
N PHE A 516 30.89 19.55 31.11
CA PHE A 516 30.50 20.66 30.20
C PHE A 516 31.36 21.93 30.36
N TYR A 517 32.06 22.10 31.49
CA TYR A 517 32.79 23.34 31.81
C TYR A 517 34.22 23.43 31.24
N GLU A 518 34.80 22.35 30.71
CA GLU A 518 36.14 22.38 30.08
C GLU A 518 36.11 22.84 28.61
N LEU A 519 34.96 22.78 27.94
CA LEU A 519 34.81 23.25 26.55
C LEU A 519 34.47 24.75 26.44
N LEU A 520 34.08 25.38 27.55
CA LEU A 520 33.70 26.80 27.60
C LEU A 520 34.89 27.77 27.74
N GLU A 521 36.12 27.29 27.96
CA GLU A 521 37.33 28.14 28.01
C GLU A 521 38.00 28.39 26.65
N ALA A 522 37.57 27.72 25.58
CA ALA A 522 38.02 28.03 24.21
C ALA A 522 37.09 29.06 23.57
N GLY A 523 37.22 30.32 23.99
CA GLY A 523 36.41 31.45 23.55
C GLY A 523 36.35 31.64 22.02
N VAL A 524 35.31 31.06 21.40
CA VAL A 524 34.88 31.40 20.04
C VAL A 524 33.54 32.12 20.17
N GLU A 525 33.58 33.45 20.14
CA GLU A 525 32.38 34.26 19.92
C GLU A 525 31.88 34.00 18.49
N VAL A 526 30.69 33.41 18.37
CA VAL A 526 29.95 33.35 17.10
C VAL A 526 28.76 34.29 17.21
N SER A 527 28.70 35.27 16.30
CA SER A 527 27.65 36.29 16.19
C SER A 527 26.24 35.66 16.03
N PRO A 528 25.18 36.18 16.68
CA PRO A 528 23.85 35.55 16.69
C PRO A 528 22.96 35.96 15.51
N GLU A 529 23.50 36.11 14.31
CA GLU A 529 22.70 36.41 13.11
C GLU A 529 22.88 35.29 12.07
N GLU A 530 21.73 34.74 11.63
CA GLU A 530 21.53 33.65 10.66
C GLU A 530 21.57 32.19 11.19
N ARG A 531 20.65 31.87 12.13
CA ARG A 531 20.20 30.48 12.37
C ARG A 531 18.93 30.20 11.53
N PRO A 532 18.87 29.15 10.68
CA PRO A 532 17.67 28.84 9.91
C PRO A 532 16.57 28.26 10.81
N ASP A 533 15.41 28.89 10.81
CA ASP A 533 14.21 28.39 11.49
C ASP A 533 13.83 27.02 10.91
N SER A 534 13.60 26.03 11.79
CA SER A 534 13.19 24.70 11.39
C SER A 534 11.93 24.71 10.54
N THR A 535 11.04 25.71 10.60
CA THR A 535 9.86 25.89 9.73
C THR A 535 10.21 26.26 8.29
N GLN A 536 11.45 26.68 8.05
CA GLN A 536 11.91 27.11 6.75
C GLN A 536 12.50 25.98 5.90
N ILE A 537 12.77 24.83 6.52
CA ILE A 537 13.39 23.65 5.89
C ILE A 537 12.34 22.85 5.10
N PHE A 538 12.69 22.44 3.88
CA PHE A 538 11.88 21.49 3.11
C PHE A 538 12.17 20.07 3.58
N ILE A 539 11.10 19.29 3.81
CA ILE A 539 11.20 17.89 4.20
C ILE A 539 10.96 17.04 2.97
N ASP A 540 12.00 16.33 2.52
CA ASP A 540 12.01 15.45 1.35
C ASP A 540 12.23 13.97 1.72
N THR A 541 12.32 13.66 3.01
CA THR A 541 12.51 12.30 3.53
C THR A 541 11.23 11.48 3.56
N ILE A 542 10.06 12.09 3.30
CA ILE A 542 8.78 11.38 3.15
C ILE A 542 8.46 11.36 1.67
N ASP A 543 8.64 10.20 1.04
CA ASP A 543 8.45 9.99 -0.39
C ASP A 543 6.99 10.23 -0.80
N GLY A 544 6.03 9.77 0.01
CA GLY A 544 4.60 9.93 -0.27
C GLY A 544 3.72 10.16 0.96
N ILE A 545 2.60 10.86 0.74
CA ILE A 545 1.50 10.96 1.70
C ILE A 545 0.25 10.35 1.05
N ALA A 546 -0.21 9.23 1.61
CA ALA A 546 -1.51 8.69 1.30
C ALA A 546 -2.59 9.49 2.03
N VAL A 547 -3.43 10.19 1.28
CA VAL A 547 -4.57 10.96 1.80
C VAL A 547 -5.85 10.23 1.41
N VAL A 548 -6.37 9.47 2.37
CA VAL A 548 -7.64 8.77 2.23
C VAL A 548 -8.76 9.75 2.54
N VAL A 549 -9.78 9.80 1.68
CA VAL A 549 -10.94 10.68 1.86
C VAL A 549 -12.25 9.94 1.67
N GLU A 550 -13.33 10.47 2.27
CA GLU A 550 -14.71 10.01 2.06
C GLU A 550 -15.56 10.98 1.23
N SER A 551 -15.04 12.19 0.97
CA SER A 551 -15.68 13.17 0.12
C SER A 551 -14.66 13.97 -0.68
N PHE A 552 -15.04 14.39 -1.88
CA PHE A 552 -14.18 15.24 -2.71
C PHE A 552 -13.94 16.62 -2.08
N GLU A 553 -14.90 17.12 -1.28
CA GLU A 553 -14.74 18.38 -0.54
C GLU A 553 -13.65 18.32 0.53
N ASP A 554 -13.46 17.18 1.19
CA ASP A 554 -12.33 16.98 2.09
C ASP A 554 -11.01 16.90 1.31
N ALA A 555 -10.98 16.22 0.16
CA ALA A 555 -9.80 16.17 -0.72
C ALA A 555 -9.32 17.57 -1.12
N LYS A 556 -10.24 18.41 -1.61
CA LYS A 556 -9.99 19.82 -1.96
C LYS A 556 -9.38 20.59 -0.78
N ARG A 557 -9.94 20.41 0.42
CA ARG A 557 -9.52 21.15 1.62
C ARG A 557 -8.12 20.74 2.09
N ILE A 558 -7.85 19.42 2.12
CA ILE A 558 -6.56 18.87 2.54
C ILE A 558 -5.46 19.27 1.56
N ALA A 559 -5.68 19.09 0.26
CA ALA A 559 -4.71 19.43 -0.79
C ALA A 559 -4.31 20.91 -0.76
N ALA A 560 -5.27 21.80 -0.54
CA ALA A 560 -5.03 23.24 -0.45
C ALA A 560 -4.14 23.66 0.74
N GLN A 561 -4.13 22.87 1.82
CA GLN A 561 -3.37 23.17 3.04
C GLN A 561 -2.01 22.50 3.06
N LEU A 562 -1.86 21.31 2.47
CA LEU A 562 -0.60 20.57 2.43
C LEU A 562 0.54 21.41 1.83
N ARG A 563 0.25 22.18 0.77
CA ARG A 563 1.23 23.04 0.07
C ARG A 563 1.95 24.06 0.97
N PHE A 564 1.36 24.42 2.11
CA PHE A 564 1.93 25.43 3.02
C PHE A 564 2.93 24.84 4.03
N HIS A 565 3.05 23.51 4.11
CA HIS A 565 3.82 22.82 5.15
C HIS A 565 5.21 22.38 4.70
N ARG A 566 5.64 22.78 3.48
CA ARG A 566 6.97 22.54 2.92
C ARG A 566 7.40 21.06 2.93
N LEU A 567 6.42 20.17 2.79
CA LEU A 567 6.63 18.74 2.53
C LEU A 567 6.82 18.55 1.03
N GLN A 568 7.99 18.08 0.62
CA GLN A 568 8.30 17.70 -0.76
C GLN A 568 8.01 16.22 -0.93
N THR A 569 6.73 15.90 -1.07
CA THR A 569 6.21 14.53 -1.04
C THR A 569 5.14 14.34 -2.10
N GLN A 570 4.98 13.12 -2.60
CA GLN A 570 3.94 12.79 -3.56
C GLN A 570 2.61 12.52 -2.83
N VAL A 571 1.55 13.23 -3.22
CA VAL A 571 0.21 12.96 -2.71
C VAL A 571 -0.42 11.82 -3.49
N ILE A 572 -0.99 10.85 -2.76
CA ILE A 572 -1.66 9.68 -3.31
C ILE A 572 -3.03 9.59 -2.64
N GLY A 573 -4.06 9.26 -3.40
CA GLY A 573 -5.43 9.24 -2.91
C GLY A 573 -6.20 8.02 -3.38
N ASN A 574 -7.30 7.71 -2.69
CA ASN A 574 -8.29 6.75 -3.17
C ASN A 574 -9.06 7.31 -4.39
N ASP A 575 -9.89 6.45 -4.98
CA ASP A 575 -10.72 6.74 -6.16
C ASP A 575 -11.55 8.02 -6.07
N ILE A 576 -11.95 8.45 -4.87
CA ILE A 576 -12.72 9.68 -4.62
C ILE A 576 -11.97 10.96 -5.04
N TRP A 577 -10.65 10.89 -5.23
CA TRP A 577 -9.87 12.00 -5.79
C TRP A 577 -10.15 12.27 -7.27
N TYR A 578 -10.77 11.33 -7.97
CA TYR A 578 -11.14 11.44 -9.36
C TYR A 578 -12.64 11.73 -9.50
N GLU A 579 -13.00 13.03 -9.50
CA GLU A 579 -14.32 13.51 -9.93
C GLU A 579 -14.14 14.10 -11.34
N PRO A 580 -14.63 13.41 -12.40
CA PRO A 580 -14.46 13.85 -13.79
C PRO A 580 -15.43 14.95 -14.23
N ASP A 581 -16.40 15.30 -13.38
CA ASP A 581 -17.33 16.42 -13.54
C ASP A 581 -16.75 17.72 -12.94
#